data_AF-A0A4Y1ZA81-F1
#
_entry.id   AF-A0A4Y1ZA81-F1
#
_cell.length_a   1.000
_cell.length_b   1.000
_cell.length_c   1.000
_cell.angle_alpha   90.00
_cell.angle_beta   90.00
_cell.angle_gamma   90.00
#
_symmetry.space_group_name_H-M   'P 1'
#
loop_
_entity.id
_entity.type
_entity.pdbx_description
1 polymer ?
#
loop_
_entity_poly.entity_id
_entity_poly.type
_entity_poly.pdbx_seq_one_letter_code
_entity_poly.pdbx_strand_id
1 'polypeptide(L)'
;MGGKAFTCYLEKIKTPDDYPKIRKYVAIAAPFDWISGPLNDTQLSIKFLKQQSDLYQHRDRLPHNLDVLAIAGIMRNAQEGDGVVTLKSAFFGKYFFNPKHYSEKIIYGPNAQHSMLHENPEVDKTIANYLWGLQPKN
;
A
#
# COMPACT_ATOMS: atom_id res chain seq x y z
N MET A 1 8.44 4.32 0.30
CA MET A 1 8.87 3.86 -1.05
C MET A 1 8.89 2.33 -1.24
N GLY A 2 9.31 1.53 -0.25
CA GLY A 2 9.49 0.07 -0.43
C GLY A 2 8.27 -0.65 -0.99
N GLY A 3 7.05 -0.29 -0.58
CA GLY A 3 5.84 -0.91 -1.12
C GLY A 3 5.63 -0.72 -2.62
N LYS A 4 5.83 0.50 -3.15
CA LYS A 4 5.76 0.74 -4.60
C LYS A 4 6.84 -0.06 -5.34
N ALA A 5 8.07 -0.06 -4.83
CA ALA A 5 9.19 -0.78 -5.43
C ALA A 5 8.93 -2.30 -5.48
N PHE A 6 8.36 -2.87 -4.42
CA PHE A 6 8.00 -4.27 -4.38
C PHE A 6 6.89 -4.61 -5.38
N THR A 7 5.86 -3.77 -5.52
CA THR A 7 4.85 -3.96 -6.57
C THR A 7 5.46 -3.90 -7.98
N CYS A 8 6.36 -2.95 -8.24
CA CYS A 8 7.10 -2.91 -9.52
C CYS A 8 7.93 -4.18 -9.75
N TYR A 9 8.53 -4.74 -8.70
CA TYR A 9 9.24 -6.02 -8.79
C TYR A 9 8.26 -7.11 -9.25
N LEU A 10 7.13 -7.28 -8.56
CA LEU A 10 6.11 -8.28 -8.90
C LEU A 10 5.61 -8.19 -10.35
N GLU A 11 5.48 -6.98 -10.90
CA GLU A 11 5.04 -6.75 -12.28
C GLU A 11 6.12 -7.01 -13.35
N LYS A 12 7.40 -6.99 -12.95
CA LYS A 12 8.54 -7.05 -13.87
C LYS A 12 9.28 -8.38 -13.86
N ILE A 13 8.97 -9.29 -12.94
CA ILE A 13 9.56 -10.63 -12.92
C ILE A 13 9.18 -11.38 -14.21
N LYS A 14 10.18 -11.76 -15.01
CA LYS A 14 9.95 -12.49 -16.27
C LYS A 14 9.79 -14.00 -16.06
N THR A 15 10.45 -14.54 -15.03
CA THR A 15 10.43 -15.95 -14.67
C THR A 15 9.98 -16.11 -13.21
N PRO A 16 8.68 -15.91 -12.89
CA PRO A 16 8.18 -15.92 -11.51
C PRO A 16 8.47 -17.22 -10.76
N ASP A 17 8.56 -18.35 -11.46
CA ASP A 17 8.84 -19.67 -10.87
C ASP A 17 10.29 -19.83 -10.38
N ASP A 18 11.22 -18.98 -10.82
CA ASP A 18 12.61 -18.96 -10.32
C ASP A 18 12.73 -18.28 -8.95
N TYR A 19 11.65 -17.64 -8.46
CA TYR A 19 11.63 -16.85 -7.24
C TYR A 19 10.62 -17.40 -6.22
N PRO A 20 10.81 -17.09 -4.92
CA PRO A 20 9.83 -17.44 -3.90
C PRO A 20 8.43 -16.92 -4.23
N LYS A 21 7.43 -17.79 -4.10
CA LYS A 21 6.01 -17.41 -4.28
C LYS A 21 5.55 -16.54 -3.11
N ILE A 22 5.21 -15.30 -3.41
CA ILE A 22 4.72 -14.34 -2.43
C ILE A 22 3.24 -14.61 -2.16
N ARG A 23 2.89 -14.84 -0.89
CA ARG A 23 1.51 -15.12 -0.47
C ARG A 23 0.81 -13.92 0.15
N LYS A 24 1.49 -13.22 1.04
CA LYS A 24 0.97 -12.06 1.77
C LYS A 24 1.93 -10.90 1.62
N TYR A 25 1.40 -9.70 1.46
CA TYR A 25 2.15 -8.47 1.30
C TYR A 25 1.49 -7.35 2.12
N VAL A 26 2.27 -6.70 2.98
CA VAL A 26 1.83 -5.50 3.71
C VAL A 26 2.59 -4.29 3.20
N ALA A 27 1.85 -3.25 2.84
CA ALA A 27 2.36 -2.00 2.33
C ALA A 27 2.04 -0.88 3.33
N ILE A 28 3.06 -0.34 4.01
CA ILE A 28 2.89 0.76 4.97
C ILE A 28 3.21 2.08 4.26
N ALA A 29 2.23 2.99 4.22
CA ALA A 29 2.33 4.30 3.57
C ALA A 29 2.94 4.22 2.16
N ALA A 30 2.55 3.20 1.38
CA ALA A 30 3.11 2.96 0.07
C ALA A 30 2.49 3.92 -0.95
N PRO A 31 3.28 4.78 -1.60
CA PRO A 31 2.75 5.83 -2.46
C PRO A 31 2.49 5.26 -3.87
N PHE A 32 1.36 4.55 -4.03
CA PHE A 32 1.07 3.73 -5.21
C PHE A 32 0.71 4.54 -6.47
N ASP A 33 0.21 5.76 -6.32
CA ASP A 33 -0.12 6.65 -7.44
C ASP A 33 1.06 7.56 -7.86
N TRP A 34 2.21 7.43 -7.20
CA TRP A 34 3.34 8.32 -7.41
C TRP A 34 3.95 8.10 -8.80
N ILE A 35 3.77 9.07 -9.70
CA ILE A 35 4.28 9.02 -11.08
C ILE A 35 5.72 9.54 -11.17
N SER A 36 5.99 10.79 -10.77
CA SER A 36 7.30 11.46 -10.97
C SER A 36 7.80 12.36 -9.82
N GLY A 37 7.05 12.51 -8.74
CA GLY A 37 7.38 13.35 -7.58
C GLY A 37 6.24 13.30 -6.57
N PRO A 38 6.42 13.78 -5.32
CA PRO A 38 5.30 13.93 -4.40
C PRO A 38 4.22 14.75 -5.13
N LEU A 39 3.07 14.13 -5.40
CA LEU A 39 1.96 14.79 -6.07
C LEU A 39 0.99 15.28 -5.02
N ASN A 40 0.46 16.49 -5.19
CA ASN A 40 -0.79 16.84 -4.53
C ASN A 40 -1.94 16.17 -5.29
N ASP A 41 -2.08 14.87 -5.07
CA ASP A 41 -3.05 14.02 -5.75
C ASP A 41 -4.49 14.29 -5.30
N THR A 42 -4.71 15.05 -4.21
CA THR A 42 -6.04 15.32 -3.65
C THR A 42 -7.03 15.86 -4.68
N GLN A 43 -6.55 16.61 -5.68
CA GLN A 43 -7.38 17.17 -6.75
C GLN A 43 -7.34 16.37 -8.06
N LEU A 44 -6.46 15.38 -8.19
CA LEU A 44 -6.37 14.55 -9.38
C LEU A 44 -7.50 13.52 -9.43
N SER A 45 -8.06 13.33 -10.63
CA SER A 45 -9.09 12.32 -10.88
C SER A 45 -8.48 10.92 -10.93
N ILE A 46 -9.23 9.92 -10.48
CA ILE A 46 -8.82 8.51 -10.56
C ILE A 46 -8.55 8.08 -12.01
N LYS A 47 -9.32 8.59 -12.98
CA LYS A 47 -9.13 8.31 -14.41
C LYS A 47 -7.73 8.76 -14.85
N PHE A 48 -7.33 9.97 -14.49
CA PHE A 48 -6.01 10.49 -14.81
C PHE A 48 -4.90 9.66 -14.14
N LEU A 49 -5.03 9.37 -12.85
CA LEU A 49 -4.03 8.56 -12.12
C LEU A 49 -3.85 7.17 -12.76
N LYS A 50 -4.94 6.52 -13.16
CA LYS A 50 -4.88 5.23 -13.87
C LYS A 50 -4.14 5.32 -15.20
N GLN A 51 -4.38 6.38 -15.98
CA GLN A 51 -3.73 6.59 -17.28
C GLN A 51 -2.22 6.79 -17.15
N GLN A 52 -1.76 7.39 -16.04
CA GLN A 52 -0.35 7.71 -15.83
C GLN A 52 0.40 6.66 -14.98
N SER A 53 -0.30 5.79 -14.27
CA SER A 53 0.31 4.83 -13.34
C SER A 53 0.86 3.61 -14.06
N ASP A 54 2.19 3.45 -14.05
CA ASP A 54 2.86 2.23 -14.53
C ASP A 54 2.33 0.97 -13.84
N LEU A 55 2.06 1.04 -12.52
CA LEU A 55 1.52 -0.08 -11.76
C LEU A 55 0.14 -0.49 -12.30
N TYR A 56 -0.73 0.50 -12.53
CA TYR A 56 -2.05 0.21 -13.09
C TYR A 56 -1.96 -0.40 -14.50
N GLN A 57 -1.02 0.04 -15.34
CA GLN A 57 -0.86 -0.49 -16.68
C GLN A 57 -0.36 -1.94 -16.71
N HIS A 58 0.45 -2.37 -15.72
CA HIS A 58 1.01 -3.73 -15.66
C HIS A 58 0.30 -4.66 -14.68
N ARG A 59 -0.82 -4.22 -14.10
CA ARG A 59 -1.59 -4.94 -13.08
C ARG A 59 -1.91 -6.41 -13.41
N ASP A 60 -2.08 -6.73 -14.69
CA ASP A 60 -2.41 -8.09 -15.15
C ASP A 60 -1.26 -9.09 -14.92
N ARG A 61 -0.06 -8.59 -14.56
CA ARG A 61 1.11 -9.41 -14.18
C ARG A 61 1.19 -9.69 -12.68
N LEU A 62 0.36 -9.04 -11.86
CA LEU A 62 0.36 -9.26 -10.42
C LEU A 62 -0.20 -10.65 -10.09
N PRO A 63 0.35 -11.38 -9.11
CA PRO A 63 -0.18 -12.68 -8.73
C PRO A 63 -1.63 -12.58 -8.24
N HIS A 64 -2.56 -13.30 -8.88
CA HIS A 64 -3.99 -13.21 -8.57
C HIS A 64 -4.37 -13.63 -7.14
N ASN A 65 -3.57 -14.50 -6.53
CA ASN A 65 -3.78 -15.04 -5.17
C ASN A 65 -2.87 -14.35 -4.13
N LEU A 66 -2.36 -13.15 -4.43
CA LEU A 66 -1.59 -12.35 -3.49
C LEU A 66 -2.55 -11.62 -2.54
N ASP A 67 -2.47 -11.96 -1.26
CA ASP A 67 -3.14 -11.21 -0.20
C ASP A 67 -2.36 -9.91 0.08
N VAL A 68 -3.03 -8.77 -0.05
CA VAL A 68 -2.45 -7.44 0.17
C VAL A 68 -3.19 -6.69 1.28
N LEU A 69 -2.42 -6.11 2.20
CA LEU A 69 -2.88 -5.13 3.17
C LEU A 69 -2.16 -3.80 2.92
N ALA A 70 -2.91 -2.76 2.56
CA ALA A 70 -2.41 -1.40 2.52
C ALA A 70 -2.72 -0.69 3.85
N ILE A 71 -1.70 -0.15 4.51
CA ILE A 71 -1.81 0.62 5.74
C ILE A 71 -1.49 2.09 5.41
N ALA A 72 -2.39 3.00 5.79
CA ALA A 72 -2.22 4.44 5.63
C ALA A 72 -2.34 5.16 6.98
N GLY A 73 -1.73 6.33 7.09
CA GLY A 73 -1.82 7.19 8.27
C GLY A 73 -2.70 8.42 8.05
N ILE A 74 -3.35 8.87 9.13
CA ILE A 74 -3.94 10.20 9.26
C ILE A 74 -3.37 10.84 10.52
N MET A 75 -2.38 11.70 10.35
CA MET A 75 -1.71 12.38 11.46
C MET A 75 -2.62 13.43 12.12
N ARG A 76 -3.36 14.19 11.30
CA ARG A 76 -4.22 15.31 11.76
C ARG A 76 -5.60 15.30 11.10
N ASN A 77 -5.63 15.27 9.77
CA ASN A 77 -6.85 15.24 8.97
C ASN A 77 -6.63 14.45 7.68
N ALA A 78 -7.72 14.03 7.04
CA ALA A 78 -7.67 13.15 5.87
C ALA A 78 -6.99 13.78 4.63
N GLN A 79 -6.95 15.11 4.54
CA GLN A 79 -6.32 15.81 3.43
C GLN A 79 -4.79 15.77 3.54
N GLU A 80 -4.26 15.87 4.76
CA GLU A 80 -2.83 15.76 5.04
C GLU A 80 -2.31 14.31 5.01
N GLY A 81 -3.17 13.32 5.23
CA GLY A 81 -2.75 11.92 5.35
C GLY A 81 -1.71 11.76 6.47
N ASP A 82 -0.59 11.12 6.17
CA ASP A 82 0.52 10.91 7.11
C ASP A 82 1.54 12.07 7.14
N GLY A 83 1.28 13.15 6.40
CA GLY A 83 2.17 14.30 6.23
C GLY A 83 3.15 14.20 5.05
N VAL A 84 3.22 13.05 4.38
CA VAL A 84 4.05 12.81 3.18
C VAL A 84 3.25 12.14 2.06
N VAL A 85 2.44 11.15 2.40
CA VAL A 85 1.62 10.33 1.51
C VAL A 85 0.15 10.52 1.90
N THR A 86 -0.67 10.89 0.91
CA THR A 86 -2.10 11.04 1.11
C THR A 86 -2.78 9.68 1.20
N LEU A 87 -3.98 9.62 1.77
CA LEU A 87 -4.79 8.38 1.76
C LEU A 87 -5.07 7.89 0.34
N LYS A 88 -5.31 8.82 -0.60
CA LYS A 88 -5.61 8.47 -1.99
C LYS A 88 -4.42 7.78 -2.63
N SER A 89 -3.21 8.29 -2.41
CA SER A 89 -1.96 7.66 -2.84
C SER A 89 -1.73 6.30 -2.20
N ALA A 90 -1.87 6.20 -0.87
CA ALA A 90 -1.66 4.96 -0.11
C ALA A 90 -2.62 3.83 -0.51
N PHE A 91 -3.83 4.19 -0.91
CA PHE A 91 -4.91 3.26 -1.27
C PHE A 91 -5.16 3.16 -2.78
N PHE A 92 -4.33 3.75 -3.61
CA PHE A 92 -4.44 3.61 -5.06
C PHE A 92 -4.26 2.14 -5.52
N GLY A 93 -3.64 1.32 -4.68
CA GLY A 93 -3.52 -0.14 -4.84
C GLY A 93 -4.82 -0.87 -5.14
N LYS A 94 -5.96 -0.40 -4.62
CA LYS A 94 -7.27 -1.02 -4.84
C LYS A 94 -7.69 -1.11 -6.31
N TYR A 95 -7.06 -0.32 -7.19
CA TYR A 95 -7.37 -0.32 -8.61
C TYR A 95 -6.58 -1.35 -9.40
N PHE A 96 -5.49 -1.91 -8.87
CA PHE A 96 -4.65 -2.85 -9.59
C PHE A 96 -4.40 -4.17 -8.84
N PHE A 97 -4.59 -4.24 -7.53
CA PHE A 97 -4.66 -5.50 -6.82
C PHE A 97 -6.03 -6.18 -6.98
N ASN A 98 -6.05 -7.51 -6.79
CA ASN A 98 -7.30 -8.26 -6.81
C ASN A 98 -8.20 -7.83 -5.64
N PRO A 99 -9.42 -7.33 -5.88
CA PRO A 99 -10.30 -6.82 -4.82
C PRO A 99 -10.73 -7.89 -3.82
N LYS A 100 -10.68 -9.18 -4.18
CA LYS A 100 -10.97 -10.28 -3.25
C LYS A 100 -9.87 -10.51 -2.21
N HIS A 101 -8.65 -10.04 -2.51
CA HIS A 101 -7.45 -10.28 -1.72
C HIS A 101 -6.82 -8.98 -1.22
N TYR A 102 -7.50 -7.83 -1.38
CA TYR A 102 -6.97 -6.52 -1.03
C TYR A 102 -7.76 -5.92 0.13
N SER A 103 -7.04 -5.41 1.12
CA SER A 103 -7.58 -4.82 2.34
C SER A 103 -6.88 -3.52 2.69
N GLU A 104 -7.60 -2.60 3.34
CA GLU A 104 -7.12 -1.27 3.73
C GLU A 104 -7.25 -1.09 5.24
N LYS A 105 -6.26 -0.46 5.86
CA LYS A 105 -6.27 -0.06 7.28
C LYS A 105 -5.78 1.36 7.42
N ILE A 106 -6.52 2.17 8.18
CA ILE A 106 -6.11 3.53 8.54
C ILE A 106 -5.67 3.53 10.01
N ILE A 107 -4.54 4.19 10.26
CA ILE A 107 -4.01 4.51 11.59
C ILE A 107 -4.24 6.01 11.82
N TYR A 108 -4.74 6.39 12.98
CA TYR A 108 -5.11 7.77 13.29
C TYR A 108 -4.24 8.37 14.39
N GLY A 109 -4.12 9.70 14.38
CA GLY A 109 -3.51 10.51 15.43
C GLY A 109 -2.04 10.84 15.18
N PRO A 110 -1.38 11.56 16.09
CA PRO A 110 -0.03 12.08 15.88
C PRO A 110 1.02 11.02 15.53
N ASN A 111 0.84 9.80 16.06
CA ASN A 111 1.72 8.65 15.80
C ASN A 111 1.44 7.95 14.46
N ALA A 112 0.53 8.48 13.64
CA ALA A 112 0.27 8.07 12.26
C ALA A 112 1.04 8.92 11.23
N GLN A 113 2.02 9.72 11.67
CA GLN A 113 2.95 10.42 10.79
C GLN A 113 3.80 9.41 10.00
N HIS A 114 4.22 9.78 8.78
CA HIS A 114 4.87 8.90 7.81
C HIS A 114 6.00 8.01 8.38
N SER A 115 6.94 8.59 9.13
CA SER A 115 8.02 7.85 9.77
C SER A 115 7.54 7.09 11.00
N MET A 116 6.62 7.68 11.77
CA MET A 116 6.08 7.03 12.97
C MET A 116 5.25 5.77 12.66
N LEU A 117 4.70 5.62 11.45
CA LEU A 117 3.92 4.44 11.07
C LEU A 117 4.71 3.12 11.16
N HIS A 118 6.02 3.13 10.93
CA HIS A 118 6.85 1.92 11.07
C HIS A 118 7.45 1.75 12.48
N GLU A 119 7.14 2.67 13.39
CA GLU A 119 7.45 2.60 14.82
C GLU A 119 6.16 2.48 15.67
N ASN A 120 5.00 2.32 15.02
CA ASN A 120 3.70 2.38 15.67
C ASN A 120 3.27 0.98 16.16
N PRO A 121 3.05 0.77 17.48
CA PRO A 121 2.64 -0.52 18.01
C PRO A 121 1.29 -1.03 17.50
N GLU A 122 0.37 -0.16 17.06
CA GLU A 122 -0.87 -0.57 16.40
C GLU A 122 -0.58 -1.16 15.01
N VAL A 123 0.37 -0.59 14.27
CA VAL A 123 0.81 -1.12 12.97
C VAL A 123 1.46 -2.48 13.15
N ASP A 124 2.34 -2.63 14.14
CA ASP A 124 2.98 -3.92 14.45
C ASP A 124 1.96 -5.01 14.77
N LYS A 125 0.98 -4.71 15.63
CA LYS A 125 -0.12 -5.64 15.96
C LYS A 125 -0.94 -5.99 14.73
N THR A 126 -1.25 -5.00 13.88
CA THR A 126 -2.00 -5.21 12.65
C THR A 126 -1.24 -6.14 11.69
N ILE A 127 0.06 -5.91 11.50
CA ILE A 127 0.93 -6.74 10.66
C ILE A 127 1.03 -8.16 11.23
N ALA A 128 1.25 -8.28 12.53
CA ALA A 128 1.42 -9.58 13.18
C ALA A 128 0.17 -10.46 13.03
N ASN A 129 -1.01 -9.86 13.22
CA ASN A 129 -2.27 -10.53 12.97
C ASN A 129 -2.46 -10.87 11.48
N TYR A 130 -2.20 -9.92 10.57
CA TYR A 130 -2.40 -10.15 9.14
C TYR A 130 -1.51 -11.27 8.58
N LEU A 131 -0.22 -11.24 8.91
CA LEU A 131 0.75 -12.21 8.41
C LEU A 131 0.59 -13.58 9.07
N TRP A 132 0.48 -13.62 10.40
CA TRP A 132 0.60 -14.87 11.17
C TRP A 132 -0.64 -15.23 12.00
N GLY A 133 -1.69 -14.42 12.00
CA GLY A 133 -2.88 -14.65 12.84
C GLY A 133 -2.60 -14.48 14.34
N LEU A 134 -1.52 -13.77 14.70
CA LEU A 134 -1.16 -13.52 16.09
C LEU A 134 -2.13 -12.50 16.70
N GLN A 135 -2.96 -12.96 17.62
CA GLN A 135 -3.78 -12.11 18.48
C GLN A 135 -3.05 -11.94 19.82
N PRO A 136 -2.88 -10.71 20.33
CA PRO A 136 -2.36 -10.51 21.68
C PRO A 136 -3.21 -11.30 22.68
N LYS A 137 -2.56 -12.00 23.62
CA LYS A 137 -3.29 -12.54 24.78
C LYS A 137 -3.78 -11.34 25.59
N ASN A 138 -5.10 -11.27 25.79
CA ASN A 138 -5.75 -10.31 26.69
C ASN A 138 -5.22 -10.47 28.12
#